data_AF-A0A2V9BLH5-F1
#
_entry.id   AF-A0A2V9BLH5-F1
#
_cell.length_a   1.000
_cell.length_b   1.000
_cell.length_c   1.000
_cell.angle_alpha   90.00
_cell.angle_beta   90.00
_cell.angle_gamma   90.00
#
_symmetry.space_group_name_H-M   'P 1'
#
loop_
_entity.id
_entity.type
_entity.pdbx_description
1 polymer ?
#
loop_
_entity_poly.entity_id
_entity_poly.type
_entity_poly.pdbx_seq_one_letter_code
_entity_poly.pdbx_strand_id
1 'polypeptide(L)'
;MPSLASGPGRGYDAAANLKWSSAEKAIARKAFDQALQRELEAVMTETKKRAAKIQRASDLWDLEHYLTGRRSQIDQQFDYRYSVLIQVFSDLVHGGRLSEQELQGLDEDKLGLIRHYAAFLVADSC
;
A
#
# COMPACT_ATOMS: atom_id res chain seq x y z
N MET A 1 -13.73 -13.73 25.19
CA MET A 1 -13.75 -13.32 23.78
C MET A 1 -15.04 -12.55 23.53
N PRO A 2 -15.01 -11.21 23.45
CA PRO A 2 -16.06 -10.46 22.79
C PRO A 2 -15.63 -10.16 21.34
N SER A 3 -16.53 -10.51 20.43
CA SER A 3 -16.51 -10.15 19.01
C SER A 3 -16.48 -8.63 18.85
N LEU A 4 -15.47 -8.12 18.14
CA LEU A 4 -15.43 -6.72 17.72
C LEU A 4 -16.34 -6.56 16.51
N ALA A 5 -17.47 -5.93 16.79
CA ALA A 5 -18.43 -5.47 15.81
C ALA A 5 -17.75 -4.63 14.73
N SER A 6 -18.13 -4.91 13.49
CA SER A 6 -17.86 -4.12 12.31
C SER A 6 -18.18 -2.63 12.55
N GLY A 7 -17.15 -1.77 12.49
CA GLY A 7 -17.25 -0.32 12.33
C GLY A 7 -17.61 0.07 10.89
N PRO A 8 -17.98 1.33 10.62
CA PRO A 8 -19.12 1.70 9.79
C PRO A 8 -18.90 1.47 8.30
N GLY A 9 -19.66 0.52 7.75
CA GLY A 9 -19.83 0.30 6.30
C GLY A 9 -20.62 1.41 5.61
N ARG A 10 -20.05 2.62 5.52
CA ARG A 10 -20.58 3.70 4.67
C ARG A 10 -19.58 4.33 3.69
N GLY A 11 -18.28 4.01 3.78
CA GLY A 11 -17.28 4.40 2.78
C GLY A 11 -16.88 3.27 1.82
N TYR A 12 -16.92 2.02 2.29
CA TYR A 12 -16.44 0.85 1.55
C TYR A 12 -17.26 0.53 0.28
N ASP A 13 -18.56 0.84 0.27
CA ASP A 13 -19.47 0.51 -0.85
C ASP A 13 -19.38 1.48 -2.03
N ALA A 14 -18.95 2.72 -1.78
CA ALA A 14 -18.82 3.74 -2.83
C ALA A 14 -17.63 3.42 -3.75
N ALA A 15 -16.51 2.96 -3.17
CA ALA A 15 -15.31 2.61 -3.92
C ALA A 15 -15.47 1.30 -4.72
N ALA A 16 -16.19 0.31 -4.17
CA ALA A 16 -16.35 -1.00 -4.78
C ALA A 16 -17.14 -0.96 -6.11
N ASN A 17 -17.98 0.05 -6.32
CA ASN A 17 -18.82 0.22 -7.52
C ASN A 17 -18.24 1.21 -8.55
N LEU A 18 -17.03 1.72 -8.34
CA LEU A 18 -16.42 2.67 -9.26
C LEU A 18 -16.13 2.03 -10.61
N LYS A 19 -16.59 2.69 -11.68
CA LYS A 19 -16.20 2.32 -13.04
C LYS A 19 -14.81 2.89 -13.34
N TRP A 20 -13.93 1.99 -13.77
CA TRP A 20 -12.58 2.31 -14.22
C TRP A 20 -12.52 2.28 -15.74
N SER A 21 -12.26 3.42 -16.36
CA SER A 21 -11.97 3.50 -17.79
C SER A 21 -10.63 2.86 -18.13
N SER A 22 -10.39 2.53 -19.40
CA SER A 22 -9.12 1.96 -19.84
C SER A 22 -7.92 2.87 -19.56
N ALA A 23 -8.11 4.20 -19.68
CA ALA A 23 -7.07 5.18 -19.37
C ALA A 23 -6.73 5.18 -17.87
N GLU A 24 -7.74 5.21 -17.01
CA GLU A 24 -7.56 5.18 -15.55
C GLU A 24 -6.92 3.88 -15.09
N LYS A 25 -7.28 2.73 -15.68
CA LYS A 25 -6.64 1.45 -15.39
C LYS A 25 -5.14 1.47 -15.72
N ALA A 26 -4.75 2.11 -16.82
CA ALA A 26 -3.35 2.23 -17.20
C ALA A 26 -2.58 3.13 -16.22
N ILE A 27 -3.16 4.26 -15.82
CA ILE A 27 -2.59 5.17 -14.81
C ILE A 27 -2.43 4.46 -13.47
N ALA A 28 -3.51 3.84 -12.98
CA ALA A 28 -3.51 3.11 -11.73
C ALA A 28 -2.49 1.97 -11.72
N ARG A 29 -2.42 1.20 -12.82
CA ARG A 29 -1.44 0.11 -12.93
C ARG A 29 -0.01 0.64 -12.86
N LYS A 30 0.28 1.70 -13.60
CA LYS A 30 1.61 2.32 -13.63
C LYS A 30 1.99 2.84 -12.25
N ALA A 31 1.11 3.59 -11.60
CA ALA A 31 1.34 4.14 -10.26
C ALA A 31 1.59 3.03 -9.23
N PHE A 32 0.77 1.98 -9.25
CA PHE A 32 0.91 0.83 -8.38
C PHE A 32 2.25 0.10 -8.59
N ASP A 33 2.57 -0.24 -9.83
CA ASP A 33 3.81 -0.96 -10.17
C ASP A 33 5.05 -0.13 -9.78
N GLN A 34 5.01 1.19 -9.98
CA GLN A 34 6.10 2.08 -9.58
C GLN A 34 6.28 2.14 -8.07
N ALA A 35 5.19 2.22 -7.31
CA ALA A 35 5.24 2.21 -5.84
C ALA A 35 5.77 0.86 -5.31
N LEU A 36 5.28 -0.25 -5.86
CA LEU A 36 5.74 -1.60 -5.51
C LEU A 36 7.24 -1.78 -5.82
N GLN A 37 7.67 -1.33 -6.99
CA GLN A 37 9.08 -1.39 -7.40
C GLN A 37 9.98 -0.63 -6.42
N ARG A 38 9.59 0.59 -6.01
CA ARG A 38 10.34 1.39 -5.02
C ARG A 38 10.43 0.67 -3.67
N GLU A 39 9.35 0.01 -3.24
CA GLU A 39 9.35 -0.75 -1.99
C GLU A 39 10.26 -1.98 -2.05
N LEU A 40 10.23 -2.72 -3.18
CA LEU A 40 11.12 -3.85 -3.41
C LEU A 40 12.59 -3.41 -3.47
N GLU A 41 12.90 -2.27 -4.09
CA GLU A 41 14.24 -1.69 -4.13
C GLU A 41 14.76 -1.31 -2.73
N ALA A 42 13.90 -0.74 -1.90
CA ALA A 42 14.23 -0.46 -0.50
C ALA A 42 14.54 -1.75 0.27
N VAL A 43 13.71 -2.80 0.11
CA VAL A 43 13.96 -4.11 0.74
C VAL A 43 15.26 -4.72 0.24
N MET A 44 15.53 -4.69 -1.07
CA MET A 44 16.78 -5.19 -1.64
C MET A 44 18.00 -4.45 -1.07
N THR A 45 17.93 -3.13 -0.95
CA THR A 45 19.02 -2.29 -0.43
C THR A 45 19.33 -2.63 1.03
N GLU A 46 18.29 -2.69 1.88
CA GLU A 46 18.46 -3.04 3.29
C GLU A 46 18.92 -4.49 3.47
N THR A 47 18.42 -5.42 2.64
CA THR A 47 18.85 -6.82 2.64
C THR A 47 20.34 -6.93 2.35
N LYS A 48 20.85 -6.24 1.32
CA LYS A 48 22.29 -6.21 1.00
C LYS A 48 23.11 -5.68 2.17
N LYS A 49 22.66 -4.62 2.83
CA LYS A 49 23.31 -4.03 4.00
C LYS A 49 23.35 -4.98 5.20
N ARG A 50 22.27 -5.73 5.45
CA ARG A 50 22.21 -6.73 6.53
C ARG A 50 23.07 -7.94 6.22
N ALA A 51 22.98 -8.47 5.00
CA ALA A 51 23.76 -9.60 4.54
C ALA A 51 25.28 -9.35 4.66
N ALA A 52 25.73 -8.13 4.33
CA ALA A 52 27.14 -7.74 4.46
C ALA A 52 27.67 -7.75 5.92
N LYS A 53 26.79 -7.81 6.92
CA LYS A 53 27.14 -7.80 8.35
C LYS A 53 27.06 -9.17 9.02
N ILE A 54 26.66 -10.22 8.30
CA ILE A 54 26.53 -11.57 8.86
C ILE A 54 27.90 -12.08 9.28
N GLN A 55 28.04 -12.48 10.53
CA GLN A 55 29.26 -13.09 11.09
C GLN A 55 28.99 -14.45 11.72
N ARG A 56 27.75 -14.73 12.12
CA ARG A 56 27.34 -15.98 12.76
C ARG A 56 25.96 -16.45 12.28
N ALA A 57 25.65 -17.71 12.56
CA ALA A 57 24.43 -18.37 12.09
C ALA A 57 23.13 -17.66 12.53
N SER A 58 23.09 -17.04 13.72
CA SER A 58 21.91 -16.27 14.13
C SER A 58 21.64 -15.06 13.23
N ASP A 59 22.67 -14.40 12.73
CA ASP A 59 22.50 -13.20 11.91
C ASP A 59 21.86 -13.55 10.56
N LEU A 60 22.11 -14.78 10.09
CA LEU A 60 21.44 -15.34 8.92
C LEU A 60 19.94 -15.55 9.19
N TRP A 61 19.57 -16.08 10.35
CA TRP A 61 18.17 -16.27 10.73
C TRP A 61 17.45 -14.94 11.00
N ASP A 62 18.15 -13.94 11.55
CA ASP A 62 17.62 -12.58 11.70
C ASP A 62 17.33 -11.93 10.33
N LEU A 63 18.17 -12.20 9.32
CA LEU A 63 17.93 -11.76 7.95
C LEU A 63 16.73 -12.47 7.32
N GLU A 64 16.59 -13.78 7.51
CA GLU A 64 15.43 -14.55 7.05
C GLU A 64 14.14 -14.02 7.67
N HIS A 65 14.12 -13.83 9.00
CA HIS A 65 12.96 -13.31 9.71
C HIS A 65 12.56 -11.93 9.20
N TYR A 66 13.55 -11.05 8.98
CA TYR A 66 13.33 -9.75 8.36
C TYR A 66 12.66 -9.89 6.98
N LEU A 67 13.21 -10.73 6.09
CA LEU A 67 12.66 -10.92 4.74
C LEU A 67 11.23 -11.49 4.76
N THR A 68 10.97 -12.46 5.62
CA THR A 68 9.64 -13.05 5.80
C THR A 68 8.63 -12.01 6.29
N GLY A 69 9.00 -11.18 7.27
CA GLY A 69 8.17 -10.07 7.73
C GLY A 69 7.90 -9.04 6.63
N ARG A 70 8.93 -8.66 5.86
CA ARG A 70 8.80 -7.70 4.76
C ARG A 70 7.93 -8.21 3.62
N ARG A 71 8.04 -9.49 3.27
CA ARG A 71 7.15 -10.12 2.29
C ARG A 71 5.69 -10.05 2.74
N SER A 72 5.41 -10.46 3.99
CA SER A 72 4.04 -10.42 4.51
C SER A 72 3.46 -8.99 4.53
N GLN A 73 4.28 -7.98 4.83
CA GLN A 73 3.84 -6.58 4.82
C GLN A 73 3.52 -6.11 3.39
N ILE A 74 4.38 -6.44 2.41
CA ILE A 74 4.14 -6.09 1.01
C ILE A 74 2.87 -6.79 0.49
N ASP A 75 2.70 -8.08 0.79
CA ASP A 75 1.52 -8.85 0.35
C ASP A 75 0.21 -8.26 0.92
N GLN A 76 0.25 -7.68 2.12
CA GLN A 76 -0.92 -7.01 2.72
C GLN A 76 -1.18 -5.61 2.15
N GLN A 77 -0.13 -4.85 1.85
CA GLN A 77 -0.23 -3.45 1.40
C GLN A 77 -0.54 -3.35 -0.10
N PHE A 78 -0.10 -4.31 -0.90
CA PHE A 78 -0.16 -4.24 -2.36
C PHE A 78 -1.19 -5.22 -2.94
N ASP A 79 -2.47 -4.95 -2.70
CA ASP A 79 -3.60 -5.70 -3.28
C ASP A 79 -4.15 -5.02 -4.55
N TYR A 80 -3.80 -5.56 -5.71
CA TYR A 80 -4.25 -5.01 -7.00
C TYR A 80 -5.62 -5.53 -7.44
N ARG A 81 -6.64 -5.36 -6.59
CA ARG A 81 -8.05 -5.59 -6.95
C ARG A 81 -8.78 -4.27 -7.01
N TYR A 82 -9.46 -3.99 -8.13
CA TYR A 82 -10.16 -2.71 -8.35
C TYR A 82 -11.16 -2.34 -7.24
N SER A 83 -11.75 -3.33 -6.56
CA SER A 83 -12.70 -3.12 -5.46
C SER A 83 -12.06 -2.52 -4.20
N VAL A 84 -10.74 -2.66 -4.02
CA VAL A 84 -9.99 -2.15 -2.85
C VAL A 84 -8.92 -1.12 -3.25
N LEU A 85 -8.75 -0.87 -4.55
CA LEU A 85 -7.63 -0.09 -5.07
C LEU A 85 -7.61 1.36 -4.59
N ILE A 86 -8.78 1.95 -4.33
CA ILE A 86 -8.89 3.28 -3.70
C ILE A 86 -8.26 3.27 -2.30
N GLN A 87 -8.56 2.25 -1.49
CA GLN A 87 -7.98 2.11 -0.15
C GLN A 87 -6.47 1.90 -0.23
N VAL A 88 -6.01 1.00 -1.10
CA VAL A 88 -4.58 0.76 -1.32
C VAL A 88 -3.84 2.04 -1.69
N PHE A 89 -4.37 2.84 -2.62
CA PHE A 89 -3.75 4.13 -2.96
C PHE A 89 -3.81 5.13 -1.81
N SER A 90 -4.86 5.11 -1.00
CA SER A 90 -4.97 5.96 0.20
C SER A 90 -3.88 5.63 1.22
N ASP A 91 -3.68 4.33 1.49
CA ASP A 91 -2.66 3.84 2.41
C ASP A 91 -1.25 4.18 1.89
N LEU A 92 -1.01 4.01 0.58
CA LEU A 92 0.27 4.35 -0.04
C LEU A 92 0.54 5.86 -0.06
N VAL A 93 -0.49 6.69 -0.26
CA VAL A 93 -0.37 8.16 -0.18
C VAL A 93 -0.10 8.59 1.26
N HIS A 94 -0.84 8.05 2.22
CA HIS A 94 -0.62 8.31 3.64
C HIS A 94 0.80 7.93 4.08
N GLY A 95 1.29 6.76 3.64
CA GLY A 95 2.65 6.29 3.93
C GLY A 95 3.77 6.99 3.14
N GLY A 96 3.44 8.00 2.32
CA GLY A 96 4.40 8.69 1.46
C GLY A 96 5.06 7.78 0.41
N ARG A 97 4.44 6.63 0.11
CA ARG A 97 4.88 5.65 -0.88
C ARG A 97 4.29 5.91 -2.26
N LEU A 98 3.28 6.76 -2.37
CA LEU A 98 2.73 7.21 -3.64
C LEU A 98 2.38 8.69 -3.51
N SER A 99 2.69 9.47 -4.53
CA SER A 99 2.26 10.87 -4.61
C SER A 99 0.96 10.99 -5.41
N GLU A 100 0.15 11.98 -5.09
CA GLU A 100 -1.07 12.27 -5.85
C GLU A 100 -0.78 12.63 -7.31
N GLN A 101 0.40 13.20 -7.60
CA GLN A 101 0.84 13.51 -8.96
C GLN A 101 0.99 12.25 -9.82
N GLU A 102 1.43 11.13 -9.22
CA GLU A 102 1.52 9.84 -9.91
C GLU A 102 0.12 9.27 -10.26
N LEU A 103 -0.94 9.79 -9.65
CA LEU A 103 -2.34 9.44 -9.91
C LEU A 103 -3.05 10.45 -10.82
N GLN A 104 -2.34 11.43 -11.36
CA GLN A 104 -2.94 12.44 -12.23
C GLN A 104 -3.59 11.80 -13.46
N GLY A 105 -4.85 12.16 -13.73
CA GLY A 105 -5.66 11.61 -14.81
C GLY A 105 -6.66 10.53 -14.37
N LEU A 106 -6.68 10.19 -13.07
CA LEU A 106 -7.87 9.60 -12.47
C LEU A 106 -8.99 10.63 -12.35
N ASP A 107 -10.24 10.16 -12.41
CA ASP A 107 -11.40 11.00 -12.17
C ASP A 107 -11.38 11.62 -10.76
N GLU A 108 -11.89 12.84 -10.64
CA GLU A 108 -11.83 13.63 -9.40
C GLU A 108 -12.59 12.97 -8.25
N ASP A 109 -13.66 12.22 -8.52
CA ASP A 109 -14.37 11.46 -7.48
C ASP A 109 -13.45 10.42 -6.83
N LYS A 110 -12.56 9.79 -7.63
CA LYS A 110 -11.60 8.80 -7.15
C LYS A 110 -10.47 9.46 -6.37
N LEU A 111 -9.91 10.56 -6.90
CA LEU A 111 -8.86 11.33 -6.21
C LEU A 111 -9.37 11.90 -4.88
N GLY A 112 -10.62 12.38 -4.85
CA GLY A 112 -11.30 12.85 -3.65
C GLY A 112 -11.40 11.77 -2.57
N LEU A 113 -11.82 10.55 -2.93
CA LEU A 113 -11.85 9.42 -2.00
C LEU A 113 -10.46 9.06 -1.47
N ILE A 114 -9.45 9.04 -2.35
CA ILE A 114 -8.06 8.72 -1.96
C ILE A 114 -7.53 9.72 -0.93
N ARG A 115 -7.70 11.02 -1.18
CA ARG A 115 -7.30 12.07 -0.23
C ARG A 115 -8.06 11.99 1.08
N HIS A 116 -9.36 11.74 1.01
CA HIS A 116 -10.20 11.66 2.20
C HIS A 116 -9.75 10.51 3.13
N TYR A 117 -9.56 9.31 2.58
CA TYR A 117 -9.10 8.17 3.38
C TYR A 117 -7.65 8.33 3.85
N ALA A 118 -6.76 8.87 3.02
CA ALA A 118 -5.37 9.13 3.43
C ALA A 118 -5.29 10.12 4.61
N ALA A 119 -6.18 11.12 4.64
CA ALA A 119 -6.28 12.07 5.76
C ALA A 119 -6.95 11.46 6.98
N PHE A 120 -7.95 10.58 6.81
CA PHE A 120 -8.64 9.93 7.93
C PHE A 120 -7.71 9.05 8.76
N LEU A 121 -6.76 8.36 8.12
CA LEU A 121 -5.72 7.58 8.80
C LEU A 121 -4.81 8.42 9.71
N VAL A 122 -4.68 9.73 9.44
CA VAL A 122 -3.95 10.67 10.32
C VAL A 122 -4.75 10.92 11.61
N ALA A 123 -6.08 11.02 11.52
CA ALA A 123 -6.94 11.33 12.66
C ALA A 123 -7.11 10.17 13.63
N ASP A 124 -7.11 8.92 13.15
CA ASP A 124 -7.16 7.72 13.99
C ASP A 124 -5.84 7.39 14.71
N SER A 125 -4.75 8.07 14.31
CA SER A 125 -3.41 7.89 14.88
C SER A 125 -3.09 8.88 16.01
N CYS A 126 -4.02 9.78 16.36
CA CYS A 126 -3.88 10.84 17.37
C CYS A 126 -4.68 10.60 18.64
#